data_AF-A0A5C7PQJ5-F1
#
_entry.id   AF-A0A5C7PQJ5-F1
#
_cell.length_a   1.000
_cell.length_b   1.000
_cell.length_c   1.000
_cell.angle_alpha   90.00
_cell.angle_beta   90.00
_cell.angle_gamma   90.00
#
_symmetry.space_group_name_H-M   'P 1'
#
loop_
_entity.id
_entity.type
_entity.pdbx_description
1 polymer ?
#
loop_
_entity_poly.entity_id
_entity_poly.type
_entity_poly.pdbx_seq_one_letter_code
_entity_poly.pdbx_strand_id
1 'polypeptide(L)'
;MSKLAQMALDAVTDWNNTPAADIASRIGVSAATLKAYAEERGIALIFKRRGRHKITDEQYREKYLTKYDWGMTDSDLGRQHGMSRELFRQIRRKLGLSPSNGSAGRSSHLSTAAESLTDEDWGMDNKALAEKLNCCTGSVVALRKKYGKRNSRRHDWSKIGLSMTAKEVSELTGCHIMTAYRKLAKERVAKMG
;
A
#
# COMPACT_ATOMS: atom_id res chain seq x y z
N MET A 1 21.19 44.61 -24.68
CA MET A 1 22.43 44.19 -23.98
C MET A 1 23.39 45.38 -23.96
N SER A 2 24.21 45.58 -22.93
CA SER A 2 25.18 46.70 -22.92
C SER A 2 26.33 46.44 -23.91
N LYS A 3 26.92 47.50 -24.48
CA LYS A 3 28.03 47.38 -25.43
C LYS A 3 29.25 46.65 -24.84
N LEU A 4 29.49 46.84 -23.54
CA LEU A 4 30.53 46.16 -22.77
C LEU A 4 30.27 44.65 -22.63
N ALA A 5 29.03 44.24 -22.33
CA ALA A 5 28.67 42.83 -22.24
C ALA A 5 28.76 42.11 -23.59
N GLN A 6 28.39 42.81 -24.66
CA GLN A 6 28.51 42.31 -26.03
C GLN A 6 29.99 42.07 -26.41
N MET A 7 30.87 43.06 -26.19
CA MET A 7 32.31 42.91 -26.44
C MET A 7 32.94 41.78 -25.62
N ALA A 8 32.51 41.61 -24.37
CA ALA A 8 33.01 40.54 -23.50
C ALA A 8 32.56 39.14 -23.97
N LEU A 9 31.37 39.02 -24.57
CA LEU A 9 30.90 37.78 -25.20
C LEU A 9 31.62 37.48 -26.52
N ASP A 10 31.86 38.49 -27.36
CA ASP A 10 32.59 38.34 -28.62
C ASP A 10 34.06 37.93 -28.40
N ALA A 11 34.64 38.25 -27.23
CA ALA A 11 36.00 37.88 -26.85
C ALA A 11 36.15 36.45 -26.29
N VAL A 12 35.05 35.71 -26.07
CA VAL A 12 35.11 34.33 -25.57
C VAL A 12 35.56 33.39 -26.68
N THR A 13 36.59 32.60 -26.41
CA THR A 13 37.17 31.64 -27.37
C THR A 13 37.03 30.18 -26.93
N ASP A 14 36.71 29.93 -25.66
CA ASP A 14 36.67 28.61 -25.02
C ASP A 14 35.25 28.02 -24.88
N TRP A 15 34.31 28.39 -25.75
CA TRP A 15 32.90 27.99 -25.71
C TRP A 15 32.66 26.48 -25.56
N ASN A 16 33.52 25.67 -26.18
CA ASN A 16 33.41 24.20 -26.21
C ASN A 16 34.17 23.51 -25.07
N ASN A 17 34.86 24.25 -24.21
CA ASN A 17 35.65 23.70 -23.10
C ASN A 17 35.15 24.19 -21.73
N THR A 18 34.37 25.27 -21.69
CA THR A 18 33.96 25.91 -20.46
C THR A 18 32.43 25.82 -20.29
N PRO A 19 31.93 25.34 -19.14
CA PRO A 19 30.49 25.30 -18.87
C PRO A 19 29.84 26.68 -18.93
N ALA A 20 28.64 26.76 -19.50
CA ALA A 20 27.89 28.00 -19.70
C ALA A 20 27.70 28.82 -18.40
N ALA A 21 27.53 28.14 -17.26
CA ALA A 21 27.42 28.81 -15.95
C ALA A 21 28.71 29.55 -15.56
N ASP A 22 29.87 28.99 -15.91
CA ASP A 22 31.17 29.56 -15.57
C ASP A 22 31.47 30.74 -16.52
N ILE A 23 31.12 30.62 -17.82
CA ILE A 23 31.21 31.73 -18.80
C ILE A 23 30.33 32.91 -18.39
N ALA A 24 29.06 32.64 -18.04
CA ALA A 24 28.10 33.67 -17.63
C ALA A 24 28.57 34.42 -16.37
N SER A 25 29.10 33.67 -15.38
CA SER A 25 29.65 34.24 -14.15
C SER A 25 30.90 35.08 -14.41
N ARG A 26 31.82 34.62 -15.27
CA ARG A 26 33.06 35.32 -15.64
C ARG A 26 32.77 36.65 -16.34
N ILE A 27 31.75 36.70 -17.19
CA ILE A 27 31.38 37.87 -17.99
C ILE A 27 30.42 38.79 -17.21
N GLY A 28 29.79 38.29 -16.14
CA GLY A 28 28.80 39.05 -15.37
C GLY A 28 27.46 39.20 -16.09
N VAL A 29 27.07 38.23 -16.93
CA VAL A 29 25.79 38.23 -17.64
C VAL A 29 24.86 37.15 -17.12
N SER A 30 23.55 37.36 -17.30
CA SER A 30 22.57 36.33 -16.95
C SER A 30 22.72 35.11 -17.87
N ALA A 31 22.38 33.93 -17.36
CA ALA A 31 22.37 32.70 -18.16
C ALA A 31 21.41 32.79 -19.37
N ALA A 32 20.33 33.56 -19.25
CA ALA A 32 19.39 33.80 -20.36
C ALA A 32 20.03 34.65 -21.47
N THR A 33 20.78 35.68 -21.10
CA THR A 33 21.53 36.54 -22.04
C THR A 33 22.60 35.75 -22.78
N LEU A 34 23.37 34.94 -22.06
CA LEU A 34 24.38 34.05 -22.66
C LEU A 34 23.73 33.06 -23.64
N LYS A 35 22.59 32.48 -23.25
CA LYS A 35 21.86 31.52 -24.08
C LYS A 35 21.36 32.15 -25.39
N ALA A 36 20.70 33.31 -25.31
CA ALA A 36 20.22 34.02 -26.49
C ALA A 36 21.37 34.38 -27.45
N TYR A 37 22.48 34.88 -26.91
CA TYR A 37 23.67 35.20 -27.69
C TYR A 37 24.24 33.95 -28.40
N ALA A 38 24.31 32.81 -27.71
CA ALA A 38 24.82 31.57 -28.27
C ALA A 38 23.88 31.00 -29.35
N GLU A 39 22.57 31.08 -29.14
CA GLU A 39 21.56 30.66 -30.12
C GLU A 39 21.64 31.48 -31.42
N GLU A 40 21.75 32.82 -31.33
CA GLU A 40 21.88 33.71 -32.50
C GLU A 40 23.12 33.41 -33.35
N ARG A 41 24.18 32.88 -32.74
CA ARG A 41 25.47 32.60 -33.40
C ARG A 41 25.72 31.12 -33.64
N GLY A 42 24.75 30.25 -33.34
CA GLY A 42 24.88 28.80 -33.52
C GLY A 42 25.96 28.16 -32.65
N ILE A 43 26.29 28.75 -31.49
CA ILE A 43 27.32 28.26 -30.57
C ILE A 43 26.72 27.19 -29.64
N ALA A 44 27.34 26.01 -29.60
CA ALA A 44 26.94 24.94 -28.70
C ALA A 44 27.41 25.24 -27.26
N LEU A 45 26.47 25.29 -26.31
CA LEU A 45 26.78 25.50 -24.90
C LEU A 45 26.92 24.17 -24.14
N ILE A 46 27.94 24.09 -23.29
CA ILE A 46 28.09 22.97 -22.33
C ILE A 46 27.35 23.29 -21.04
N PHE A 47 26.40 22.44 -20.68
CA PHE A 47 25.71 22.52 -19.40
C PHE A 47 26.26 21.47 -18.43
N LYS A 48 26.79 21.92 -17.29
CA LYS A 48 27.04 21.03 -16.14
C LYS A 48 25.71 20.41 -15.73
N ARG A 49 25.56 19.09 -15.90
CA ARG A 49 24.45 18.36 -15.29
C ARG A 49 24.60 18.51 -13.78
N ARG A 50 23.66 19.17 -13.11
CA ARG A 50 23.60 19.18 -11.65
C ARG A 50 23.47 17.74 -11.19
N GLY A 51 24.53 17.19 -10.59
CA GLY A 51 24.50 15.88 -9.97
C GLY A 51 23.39 15.89 -8.92
N ARG A 52 22.46 14.93 -9.00
CA ARG A 52 21.49 14.74 -7.94
C ARG A 52 22.28 14.27 -6.72
N HIS A 53 22.36 15.08 -5.67
CA HIS A 53 22.98 14.66 -4.42
C HIS A 53 22.31 13.36 -3.96
N LYS A 54 23.08 12.25 -4.01
CA LYS A 54 22.63 10.98 -3.48
C LYS A 54 22.85 11.04 -1.97
N ILE A 55 21.75 11.04 -1.22
CA ILE A 55 21.83 10.78 0.22
C ILE A 55 22.45 9.39 0.41
N THR A 56 23.48 9.29 1.26
CA THR A 56 24.05 7.99 1.59
C THR A 56 23.03 7.18 2.40
N ASP A 57 23.18 5.86 2.45
CA ASP A 57 22.28 5.03 3.27
C ASP A 57 22.40 5.36 4.76
N GLU A 58 23.58 5.79 5.22
CA GLU A 58 23.81 6.25 6.59
C GLU A 58 23.04 7.54 6.90
N GLN A 59 23.16 8.55 6.03
CA GLN A 59 22.38 9.79 6.16
C GLN A 59 20.88 9.55 6.09
N TYR A 60 20.45 8.54 5.31
CA TYR A 60 19.06 8.13 5.24
C TYR A 60 18.60 7.46 6.54
N ARG A 61 19.45 6.63 7.15
CA ARG A 61 19.20 6.00 8.44
C ARG A 61 19.09 7.04 9.55
N GLU A 62 20.07 7.92 9.67
CA GLU A 62 20.07 9.00 10.66
C GLU A 62 18.80 9.86 10.55
N LYS A 63 18.36 10.18 9.33
CA LYS A 63 17.18 10.99 9.08
C LYS A 63 15.86 10.35 9.53
N TYR A 64 15.73 9.03 9.47
CA TYR A 64 14.44 8.36 9.59
C TYR A 64 14.35 7.31 10.70
N LEU A 65 15.47 6.75 11.15
CA LEU A 65 15.47 5.68 12.15
C LEU A 65 14.94 6.15 13.50
N THR A 66 15.37 7.33 13.95
CA THR A 66 14.98 7.92 15.24
C THR A 66 13.75 8.83 15.15
N LYS A 67 13.35 9.20 13.93
CA LYS A 67 12.28 10.18 13.69
C LYS A 67 10.87 9.62 13.96
N TYR A 68 10.68 8.32 13.77
CA TYR A 68 9.36 7.69 13.78
C TYR A 68 9.33 6.52 14.75
N ASP A 69 8.17 6.31 15.37
CA ASP A 69 7.91 5.11 16.16
C ASP A 69 7.66 3.92 15.22
N TRP A 70 8.71 3.16 14.94
CA TRP A 70 8.65 1.99 14.08
C TRP A 70 7.91 0.79 14.68
N GLY A 71 7.42 0.90 15.93
CA GLY A 71 6.44 -0.04 16.51
C GLY A 71 5.04 0.11 15.92
N MET A 72 4.70 1.27 15.37
CA MET A 72 3.38 1.57 14.79
C MET A 72 3.17 0.94 13.40
N THR A 73 1.92 0.83 12.96
CA THR A 73 1.66 0.38 11.58
C THR A 73 2.00 1.46 10.55
N ASP A 74 2.32 1.07 9.31
CA ASP A 74 2.60 2.06 8.24
C ASP A 74 1.39 2.97 7.98
N SER A 75 0.18 2.49 8.24
CA SER A 75 -1.05 3.27 8.10
C SER A 75 -1.18 4.33 9.20
N ASP A 76 -0.78 3.99 10.43
CA ASP A 76 -0.87 4.90 11.57
C ASP A 76 0.21 5.98 11.48
N LEU A 77 1.44 5.60 11.12
CA LEU A 77 2.50 6.55 10.78
C LEU A 77 2.06 7.49 9.65
N GLY A 78 1.42 6.94 8.62
CA GLY A 78 0.85 7.70 7.51
C GLY A 78 -0.13 8.77 8.00
N ARG A 79 -1.07 8.37 8.85
CA ARG A 79 -2.10 9.26 9.40
C ARG A 79 -1.52 10.32 10.33
N GLN A 80 -0.58 9.94 11.20
CA GLN A 80 0.04 10.83 12.18
C GLN A 80 0.93 11.90 11.53
N HIS A 81 1.66 11.53 10.48
CA HIS A 81 2.62 12.42 9.83
C HIS A 81 2.13 13.02 8.51
N GLY A 82 0.87 12.78 8.13
CA GLY A 82 0.28 13.31 6.89
C GLY A 82 0.96 12.78 5.62
N MET A 83 1.49 11.56 5.66
CA MET A 83 2.18 10.93 4.53
C MET A 83 1.49 9.63 4.11
N SER A 84 1.80 9.15 2.90
CA SER A 84 1.21 7.91 2.42
C SER A 84 1.76 6.69 3.16
N ARG A 85 0.91 5.67 3.36
CA ARG A 85 1.32 4.35 3.87
C ARG A 85 2.48 3.75 3.06
N GLU A 86 2.43 3.92 1.73
CA GLU A 86 3.43 3.37 0.82
C GLU A 86 4.81 4.00 1.03
N LEU A 87 4.87 5.29 1.38
CA LEU A 87 6.12 5.95 1.72
C LEU A 87 6.78 5.30 2.95
N PHE A 88 6.02 5.07 4.02
CA PHE A 88 6.54 4.40 5.22
C PHE A 88 7.01 2.97 4.94
N ARG A 89 6.29 2.23 4.09
CA ARG A 89 6.71 0.89 3.64
C ARG A 89 8.04 0.93 2.88
N GLN A 90 8.28 1.96 2.07
CA GLN A 90 9.56 2.14 1.37
C GLN A 90 10.68 2.51 2.35
N ILE A 91 10.41 3.41 3.30
CA ILE A 91 11.38 3.81 4.33
C ILE A 91 11.78 2.58 5.17
N ARG A 92 10.82 1.75 5.67
CA ARG A 92 11.13 0.51 6.41
C ARG A 92 12.07 -0.41 5.65
N ARG A 93 11.74 -0.70 4.38
CA ARG A 93 12.58 -1.55 3.52
C ARG A 93 13.98 -1.01 3.40
N LYS A 94 14.13 0.30 3.21
CA LYS A 94 15.43 0.94 3.07
C LYS A 94 16.22 1.00 4.38
N LEU A 95 15.54 1.06 5.52
CA LEU A 95 16.15 0.95 6.85
C LEU A 95 16.47 -0.50 7.24
N GLY A 96 16.02 -1.50 6.48
CA GLY A 96 16.15 -2.92 6.83
C GLY A 96 15.18 -3.36 7.96
N LEU A 97 14.13 -2.59 8.22
CA LEU A 97 13.14 -2.89 9.23
C LEU A 97 12.12 -3.91 8.72
N SER A 98 11.64 -4.75 9.64
CA SER A 98 10.57 -5.71 9.34
C SER A 98 9.30 -4.99 8.86
N PRO A 99 8.50 -5.62 7.96
CA PRO A 99 7.23 -5.07 7.51
C PRO A 99 6.35 -4.66 8.68
N SER A 100 5.60 -3.56 8.54
CA SER A 100 4.64 -3.21 9.58
C SER A 100 3.65 -4.34 9.75
N ASN A 101 3.30 -4.61 11.01
CA ASN A 101 2.51 -5.75 11.45
C ASN A 101 1.06 -5.81 10.91
N GLY A 102 0.72 -5.08 9.85
CA GLY A 102 -0.59 -5.06 9.21
C GLY A 102 -1.04 -6.40 8.60
N SER A 103 -0.11 -7.34 8.34
CA SER A 103 -0.43 -8.72 7.95
C SER A 103 0.10 -9.78 8.92
N ALA A 104 1.18 -9.50 9.67
CA ALA A 104 1.80 -10.46 10.58
C ALA A 104 1.34 -10.33 12.05
N GLY A 105 0.99 -9.12 12.52
CA GLY A 105 0.60 -8.90 13.93
C GLY A 105 -0.87 -9.13 14.24
N ARG A 106 -1.74 -9.20 13.22
CA ARG A 106 -3.08 -9.80 13.42
C ARG A 106 -2.98 -11.32 13.64
N SER A 107 -1.88 -11.95 13.21
CA SER A 107 -1.71 -13.39 13.28
C SER A 107 -1.23 -13.88 14.64
N SER A 108 -0.36 -13.15 15.37
CA SER A 108 0.20 -13.68 16.62
C SER A 108 -0.83 -13.78 17.75
N HIS A 109 -1.50 -12.68 18.11
CA HIS A 109 -2.53 -12.70 19.16
C HIS A 109 -3.71 -13.61 18.80
N LEU A 110 -4.14 -13.60 17.52
CA LEU A 110 -5.21 -14.48 17.07
C LEU A 110 -4.77 -15.94 16.91
N SER A 111 -3.49 -16.24 16.70
CA SER A 111 -2.97 -17.61 16.72
C SER A 111 -2.98 -18.15 18.15
N THR A 112 -2.48 -17.37 19.11
CA THR A 112 -2.51 -17.74 20.52
C THR A 112 -3.94 -17.90 21.04
N ALA A 113 -4.84 -16.98 20.68
CA ALA A 113 -6.26 -17.10 21.02
C ALA A 113 -6.99 -18.22 20.24
N ALA A 114 -6.49 -18.61 19.07
CA ALA A 114 -7.05 -19.73 18.30
C ALA A 114 -6.56 -21.09 18.80
N GLU A 115 -5.37 -21.16 19.40
CA GLU A 115 -4.81 -22.37 20.01
C GLU A 115 -5.61 -22.83 21.24
N SER A 116 -6.34 -21.92 21.90
CA SER A 116 -7.24 -22.24 23.02
C SER A 116 -8.68 -22.54 22.61
N LEU A 117 -9.00 -22.54 21.31
CA LEU A 117 -10.35 -22.85 20.83
C LEU A 117 -10.62 -24.35 20.87
N THR A 118 -11.77 -24.73 21.45
CA THR A 118 -12.23 -26.12 21.47
C THR A 118 -12.95 -26.50 20.17
N ASP A 119 -13.28 -27.78 20.00
CA ASP A 119 -14.06 -28.21 18.84
C ASP A 119 -15.47 -27.60 18.82
N GLU A 120 -16.06 -27.31 19.98
CA GLU A 120 -17.33 -26.57 20.11
C GLU A 120 -17.19 -25.14 19.55
N ASP A 121 -16.08 -24.48 19.81
CA ASP A 121 -15.81 -23.13 19.30
C ASP A 121 -15.69 -23.10 17.78
N TRP A 122 -15.07 -24.13 17.21
CA TRP A 122 -15.03 -24.29 15.76
C TRP A 122 -16.41 -24.61 15.15
N GLY A 123 -17.37 -25.06 15.96
CA GLY A 123 -18.77 -25.23 15.60
C GLY A 123 -19.55 -23.92 15.45
N MET A 124 -19.08 -22.82 16.04
CA MET A 124 -19.73 -21.52 15.96
C MET A 124 -19.72 -20.96 14.53
N ASP A 125 -20.67 -20.07 14.21
CA ASP A 125 -20.60 -19.32 12.96
C ASP A 125 -19.42 -18.32 12.97
N ASN A 126 -19.08 -17.79 11.80
CA ASN A 126 -17.92 -16.88 11.70
C ASN A 126 -18.14 -15.55 12.43
N LYS A 127 -19.38 -15.13 12.67
CA LYS A 127 -19.70 -13.87 13.34
C LYS A 127 -19.53 -14.03 14.85
N ALA A 128 -20.14 -15.05 15.43
CA ALA A 128 -20.02 -15.40 16.84
C ALA A 128 -18.56 -15.69 17.23
N LEU A 129 -17.83 -16.43 16.38
CA LEU A 129 -16.41 -16.69 16.62
C LEU A 129 -15.55 -15.42 16.48
N ALA A 130 -15.92 -14.50 15.58
CA ALA A 130 -15.23 -13.23 15.42
C ALA A 130 -15.44 -12.31 16.64
N GLU A 131 -16.66 -12.27 17.19
CA GLU A 131 -16.99 -11.57 18.43
C GLU A 131 -16.23 -12.16 19.62
N LYS A 132 -16.21 -13.49 19.77
CA LYS A 132 -15.46 -14.19 20.83
C LYS A 132 -13.96 -13.91 20.77
N LEU A 133 -13.39 -13.85 19.57
CA LEU A 133 -11.96 -13.57 19.36
C LEU A 133 -11.64 -12.08 19.26
N ASN A 134 -12.64 -11.20 19.44
CA ASN A 134 -12.54 -9.76 19.25
C ASN A 134 -11.80 -9.37 17.94
N CYS A 135 -12.23 -9.97 16.83
CA CYS A 135 -11.61 -9.80 15.53
C CYS A 135 -12.66 -9.65 14.42
N CYS A 136 -12.22 -9.44 13.18
CA CYS A 136 -13.14 -9.41 12.05
C CYS A 136 -13.40 -10.83 11.50
N THR A 137 -14.57 -11.02 10.89
CA THR A 137 -14.97 -12.30 10.25
C THR A 137 -13.97 -12.81 9.20
N GLY A 138 -13.28 -11.91 8.51
CA GLY A 138 -12.20 -12.26 7.59
C GLY A 138 -11.01 -12.93 8.27
N SER A 139 -10.66 -12.50 9.49
CA SER A 139 -9.61 -13.14 10.29
C SER A 139 -10.02 -14.56 10.71
N VAL A 140 -11.29 -14.78 11.08
CA VAL A 140 -11.82 -16.12 11.38
C VAL A 140 -11.73 -17.05 10.18
N VAL A 141 -12.03 -16.57 8.97
CA VAL A 141 -11.88 -17.37 7.74
C VAL A 141 -10.43 -17.80 7.53
N ALA A 142 -9.47 -16.88 7.76
CA ALA A 142 -8.05 -17.19 7.68
C ALA A 142 -7.61 -18.21 8.74
N LEU A 143 -8.09 -18.08 9.98
CA LEU A 143 -7.84 -19.02 11.07
C LEU A 143 -8.40 -20.41 10.75
N ARG A 144 -9.66 -20.53 10.33
CA ARG A 144 -10.27 -21.80 9.93
C ARG A 144 -9.43 -22.52 8.87
N LYS A 145 -8.96 -21.79 7.85
CA LYS A 145 -8.07 -22.33 6.82
C LYS A 145 -6.73 -22.81 7.40
N LYS A 146 -6.14 -22.05 8.32
CA LYS A 146 -4.86 -22.39 8.98
C LYS A 146 -4.97 -23.68 9.81
N TYR A 147 -6.05 -23.86 10.56
CA TYR A 147 -6.26 -25.04 11.42
C TYR A 147 -7.00 -26.19 10.71
N GLY A 148 -7.15 -26.13 9.39
CA GLY A 148 -7.84 -27.17 8.60
C GLY A 148 -9.34 -27.32 8.95
N LYS A 149 -9.93 -26.34 9.63
CA LYS A 149 -11.33 -26.36 10.03
C LYS A 149 -12.19 -25.89 8.86
N ARG A 150 -13.33 -26.56 8.68
CA ARG A 150 -14.30 -26.15 7.64
C ARG A 150 -14.82 -24.75 7.96
N ASN A 151 -15.03 -23.96 6.90
CA ASN A 151 -15.82 -22.75 7.04
C ASN A 151 -17.20 -23.15 7.56
N SER A 152 -17.72 -22.45 8.58
CA SER A 152 -19.01 -22.81 9.16
C SER A 152 -20.04 -22.97 8.04
N ARG A 153 -20.76 -24.10 8.03
CA ARG A 153 -21.89 -24.27 7.11
C ARG A 153 -22.85 -23.16 7.47
N ARG A 154 -23.01 -22.18 6.56
CA ARG A 154 -23.84 -21.00 6.86
C ARG A 154 -25.23 -21.39 7.34
N HIS A 155 -25.73 -22.54 6.91
CA HIS A 155 -27.06 -23.05 7.22
C HIS A 155 -27.02 -24.59 7.29
N ASP A 156 -27.66 -25.16 8.32
CA ASP A 156 -27.90 -26.61 8.41
C ASP A 156 -29.08 -26.99 7.52
N TRP A 157 -28.78 -27.40 6.29
CA TRP A 157 -29.81 -27.77 5.32
C TRP A 157 -30.38 -29.18 5.53
N SER A 158 -29.82 -29.98 6.45
CA SER A 158 -30.23 -31.37 6.66
C SER A 158 -31.62 -31.51 7.29
N LYS A 159 -32.07 -30.45 7.98
CA LYS A 159 -33.36 -30.37 8.67
C LYS A 159 -34.49 -29.84 7.79
N ILE A 160 -34.22 -29.57 6.51
CA ILE A 160 -35.18 -28.95 5.60
C ILE A 160 -35.94 -30.02 4.85
N GLY A 161 -37.26 -30.05 5.05
CA GLY A 161 -38.17 -30.84 4.25
C GLY A 161 -38.54 -30.13 2.94
N LEU A 162 -38.77 -30.90 1.87
CA LEU A 162 -39.23 -30.35 0.58
C LEU A 162 -40.60 -29.68 0.65
N SER A 163 -41.39 -30.02 1.66
CA SER A 163 -42.70 -29.42 1.98
C SER A 163 -42.59 -28.06 2.65
N MET A 164 -41.42 -27.70 3.20
CA MET A 164 -41.24 -26.42 3.88
C MET A 164 -41.29 -25.26 2.89
N THR A 165 -41.84 -24.14 3.34
CA THR A 165 -41.82 -22.87 2.63
C THR A 165 -40.46 -22.18 2.77
N ALA A 166 -40.13 -21.29 1.84
CA ALA A 166 -38.88 -20.53 1.92
C ALA A 166 -38.80 -19.67 3.19
N LYS A 167 -39.94 -19.24 3.74
CA LYS A 167 -40.03 -18.49 4.99
C LYS A 167 -39.66 -19.36 6.20
N GLU A 168 -40.26 -20.54 6.32
CA GLU A 168 -39.94 -21.49 7.41
C GLU A 168 -38.48 -21.93 7.35
N VAL A 169 -37.93 -22.14 6.15
CA VAL A 169 -36.52 -22.46 5.97
C VAL A 169 -35.62 -21.29 6.35
N SER A 170 -36.00 -20.06 6.00
CA SER A 170 -35.27 -18.83 6.37
C SER A 170 -35.22 -18.67 7.89
N GLU A 171 -36.33 -18.89 8.57
CA GLU A 171 -36.44 -18.83 10.04
C GLU A 171 -35.63 -19.96 10.71
N LEU A 172 -35.72 -21.19 10.20
CA LEU A 172 -35.01 -22.34 10.76
C LEU A 172 -33.48 -22.24 10.60
N THR A 173 -33.02 -21.66 9.48
CA THR A 173 -31.58 -21.62 9.14
C THR A 173 -30.91 -20.28 9.40
N GLY A 174 -31.69 -19.24 9.70
CA GLY A 174 -31.22 -17.85 9.75
C GLY A 174 -30.72 -17.31 8.40
N CYS A 175 -31.04 -17.97 7.28
CA CYS A 175 -30.65 -17.50 5.95
C CYS A 175 -31.62 -16.44 5.43
N HIS A 176 -31.16 -15.60 4.51
CA HIS A 176 -32.05 -14.70 3.77
C HIS A 176 -33.07 -15.50 2.95
N ILE A 177 -34.34 -15.08 2.93
CA ILE A 177 -35.45 -15.83 2.31
C ILE A 177 -35.21 -16.20 0.84
N MET A 178 -34.52 -15.35 0.07
CA MET A 178 -34.15 -15.65 -1.32
C MET A 178 -33.12 -16.78 -1.45
N THR A 179 -32.25 -16.94 -0.45
CA THR A 179 -31.28 -18.06 -0.38
C THR A 179 -32.01 -19.36 -0.10
N ALA A 180 -32.97 -19.37 0.83
CA ALA A 180 -33.86 -20.50 1.08
C ALA A 180 -34.63 -20.92 -0.18
N TYR A 181 -35.24 -19.94 -0.86
CA TYR A 181 -36.01 -20.18 -2.08
C TYR A 181 -35.18 -20.85 -3.18
N ARG A 182 -34.00 -20.30 -3.49
CA ARG A 182 -33.10 -20.86 -4.52
C ARG A 182 -32.66 -22.28 -4.22
N LYS A 183 -32.46 -22.60 -2.93
CA LYS A 183 -32.00 -23.92 -2.50
C LYS A 183 -33.11 -24.96 -2.56
N LEU A 184 -34.32 -24.63 -2.06
CA LEU A 184 -35.51 -25.48 -2.21
C LEU A 184 -35.85 -25.74 -3.68
N ALA A 185 -35.78 -24.72 -4.54
CA ALA A 185 -36.06 -24.87 -5.97
C ALA A 185 -35.10 -25.88 -6.64
N LYS A 186 -33.80 -25.80 -6.34
CA LYS A 186 -32.81 -26.75 -6.87
C LYS A 186 -33.07 -28.19 -6.40
N GLU A 187 -33.42 -28.38 -5.13
CA GLU A 187 -33.66 -29.73 -4.58
C GLU A 187 -34.96 -30.35 -5.08
N ARG A 188 -36.01 -29.55 -5.31
CA ARG A 188 -37.25 -30.02 -5.94
C ARG A 188 -37.00 -30.48 -7.37
N VAL A 189 -36.26 -29.70 -8.16
CA VAL A 189 -35.90 -30.08 -9.54
C VAL A 189 -35.08 -31.37 -9.55
N ALA A 190 -34.11 -31.51 -8.65
CA ALA A 190 -33.24 -32.69 -8.59
C ALA A 190 -33.95 -33.99 -8.14
N LYS A 191 -35.15 -33.91 -7.55
CA LYS A 191 -35.96 -35.10 -7.19
C LYS A 191 -37.12 -35.38 -8.16
N MET A 192 -37.39 -34.47 -9.09
CA MET A 192 -38.45 -34.62 -10.11
C MET A 192 -37.90 -35.08 -11.47
N GLY A 193 -36.58 -35.11 -11.65
CA GLY A 193 -35.89 -35.76 -12.77
C GLY A 193 -35.25 -37.06 -12.31
#